data_AF-A0A356AXQ2-F1
#
_entry.id   AF-A0A356AXQ2-F1
#
_cell.length_a   1.000
_cell.length_b   1.000
_cell.length_c   1.000
_cell.angle_alpha   90.00
_cell.angle_beta   90.00
_cell.angle_gamma   90.00
#
_symmetry.space_group_name_H-M   'P 1'
#
loop_
_entity.id
_entity.type
_entity.pdbx_description
1 polymer ?
#
loop_
_entity_poly.entity_id
_entity_poly.type
_entity_poly.pdbx_seq_one_letter_code
_entity_poly.pdbx_strand_id
1 'polypeptide(L)'
;MLGERISFLQQYLQSSPSETEKAFDLCTELHKIFNALPRFTYQQIDQIPFECGIYIVFEKRETYSGLDRIVRVGTHNSQGRLKNRLKDH
;
A
#
# COMPACT_ATOMS: atom_id res chain seq x y z
N MET A 1 -23.39 3.56 16.03
CA MET A 1 -23.83 2.70 14.92
C MET A 1 -22.68 2.63 13.93
N LEU A 2 -22.13 1.45 13.65
CA LEU A 2 -21.09 1.32 12.61
C LEU A 2 -21.70 1.72 11.26
N GLY A 3 -21.03 2.56 10.49
CA GLY A 3 -21.52 2.98 9.17
C GLY A 3 -21.65 1.78 8.22
N GLU A 4 -22.55 1.88 7.25
CA GLU A 4 -22.90 0.81 6.30
C GLU A 4 -21.68 0.14 5.66
N ARG A 5 -20.64 0.92 5.36
CA ARG A 5 -19.36 0.42 4.81
C ARG A 5 -18.62 -0.51 5.77
N ILE A 6 -18.64 -0.22 7.08
CA ILE A 6 -17.95 -1.04 8.08
C ILE A 6 -18.74 -2.34 8.31
N SER A 7 -20.06 -2.28 8.34
CA SER A 7 -20.91 -3.46 8.45
C SER A 7 -20.73 -4.42 7.26
N PHE A 8 -20.65 -3.89 6.05
CA PHE A 8 -20.38 -4.67 4.83
C PHE A 8 -19.01 -5.37 4.89
N LEU A 9 -17.96 -4.64 5.28
CA LEU A 9 -16.62 -5.20 5.45
C LEU A 9 -16.62 -6.34 6.46
N GLN A 10 -17.23 -6.16 7.62
CA GLN A 10 -17.29 -7.19 8.67
C GLN A 10 -17.99 -8.47 8.20
N GLN A 11 -19.08 -8.35 7.45
CA GLN A 11 -19.81 -9.50 6.91
C GLN A 11 -19.00 -10.27 5.85
N TYR A 12 -18.24 -9.55 5.01
CA TYR A 12 -17.35 -10.17 4.02
C TYR A 12 -16.21 -10.96 4.68
N LEU A 13 -15.68 -10.49 5.81
CA LEU A 13 -14.59 -11.16 6.55
C LEU A 13 -14.99 -12.49 7.21
N GLN A 14 -16.29 -12.78 7.35
CA GLN A 14 -16.79 -13.85 8.23
C GLN A 14 -17.28 -15.15 7.55
N SER A 15 -17.30 -15.29 6.22
CA SER A 15 -18.22 -16.25 5.54
C SER A 15 -17.66 -17.47 4.75
N SER A 16 -16.39 -17.92 4.82
CA SER A 16 -15.87 -19.20 4.21
C SER A 16 -14.42 -19.51 4.69
N PRO A 17 -13.66 -20.60 4.32
CA PRO A 17 -12.18 -20.54 4.38
C PRO A 17 -11.76 -19.54 3.32
N SER A 18 -11.84 -18.30 3.76
CA SER A 18 -12.59 -17.34 2.96
C SER A 18 -11.67 -16.80 1.89
N GLU A 19 -12.26 -16.21 0.85
CA GLU A 19 -11.49 -15.25 0.07
C GLU A 19 -10.72 -14.27 0.98
N THR A 20 -11.19 -14.01 2.20
CA THR A 20 -10.45 -13.30 3.25
C THR A 20 -9.18 -14.00 3.73
N GLU A 21 -9.14 -15.31 3.94
CA GLU A 21 -7.88 -16.01 4.29
C GLU A 21 -6.89 -15.98 3.13
N LYS A 22 -7.36 -16.17 1.88
CA LYS A 22 -6.53 -16.02 0.68
C LYS A 22 -6.10 -14.57 0.44
N ALA A 23 -6.98 -13.60 0.68
CA ALA A 23 -6.66 -12.18 0.57
C ALA A 23 -5.76 -11.71 1.71
N PHE A 24 -5.88 -12.31 2.90
CA PHE A 24 -4.97 -12.11 4.02
C PHE A 24 -3.57 -12.63 3.68
N ASP A 25 -3.49 -13.80 3.04
CA ASP A 25 -2.24 -14.35 2.51
C ASP A 25 -1.64 -13.43 1.44
N LEU A 26 -2.41 -13.04 0.41
CA LEU A 26 -1.94 -12.12 -0.65
C LEU A 26 -1.55 -10.74 -0.11
N CYS A 27 -2.34 -10.16 0.80
CA CYS A 27 -2.02 -8.88 1.42
C CYS A 27 -0.72 -8.97 2.22
N THR A 28 -0.53 -10.06 2.96
CA THR A 28 0.69 -10.32 3.72
C THR A 28 1.88 -10.52 2.80
N GLU A 29 1.74 -11.25 1.70
CA GLU A 29 2.79 -11.43 0.68
C GLU A 29 3.16 -10.10 0.01
N LEU A 30 2.18 -9.26 -0.33
CA LEU A 30 2.44 -7.92 -0.85
C LEU A 30 3.19 -7.06 0.18
N HIS A 31 2.81 -7.11 1.45
CA HIS A 31 3.54 -6.42 2.51
C HIS A 31 4.98 -6.91 2.63
N LYS A 32 5.23 -8.23 2.55
CA LYS A 32 6.58 -8.82 2.56
C LYS A 32 7.41 -8.32 1.38
N ILE A 33 6.86 -8.41 0.16
CA ILE A 33 7.54 -7.97 -1.07
C ILE A 33 7.91 -6.49 -0.97
N PHE A 34 6.94 -5.63 -0.65
CA PHE A 34 7.18 -4.18 -0.64
C PHE A 34 8.06 -3.72 0.52
N ASN A 35 8.02 -4.38 1.67
CA ASN A 35 8.93 -4.07 2.78
C ASN A 35 10.39 -4.42 2.47
N ALA A 36 10.63 -5.37 1.55
CA ALA A 36 11.97 -5.77 1.12
C ALA A 36 12.57 -4.85 0.02
N LEU A 37 11.77 -3.96 -0.57
CA LEU A 37 12.25 -3.04 -1.61
C LEU A 37 13.04 -1.85 -1.03
N PRO A 38 13.93 -1.22 -1.84
CA PRO A 38 14.61 0.00 -1.45
C PRO A 38 13.64 1.10 -1.00
N ARG A 39 13.97 1.76 0.10
CA ARG A 39 13.16 2.86 0.66
C ARG A 39 13.71 4.19 0.21
N PHE A 40 12.79 5.05 -0.21
CA PHE A 40 13.07 6.43 -0.54
C PHE A 40 12.33 7.32 0.44
N THR A 41 13.06 8.27 1.02
CA THR A 41 12.47 9.39 1.75
C THR A 41 12.14 10.52 0.78
N TYR A 42 11.40 11.53 1.26
CA TYR A 42 11.11 12.75 0.50
C TYR A 42 12.37 13.38 -0.13
N GLN A 43 13.51 13.33 0.57
CA GLN A 43 14.79 13.87 0.11
C GLN A 43 15.46 13.06 -1.00
N GLN A 44 15.00 11.82 -1.24
CA GLN A 44 15.59 10.89 -2.19
C GLN A 44 14.70 10.67 -3.43
N ILE A 45 13.54 11.33 -3.51
CA ILE A 45 12.61 11.18 -4.65
C ILE A 45 13.29 11.48 -5.99
N ASP A 46 14.19 12.45 -6.03
CA ASP A 46 14.89 12.84 -7.27
C ASP A 46 15.89 11.77 -7.77
N GLN A 47 16.26 10.81 -6.91
CA GLN A 47 17.15 9.69 -7.25
C GLN A 47 16.42 8.53 -7.94
N ILE A 48 15.08 8.57 -7.99
CA ILE A 48 14.28 7.51 -8.60
C ILE A 48 14.55 7.49 -10.13
N PRO A 49 14.94 6.35 -10.71
CA PRO A 49 15.39 6.29 -12.10
C PRO A 49 14.24 6.22 -13.12
N PHE A 50 12.99 6.20 -12.66
CA PHE A 50 11.80 6.07 -13.49
C PHE A 50 10.84 7.24 -13.29
N GLU A 51 10.11 7.56 -14.35
CA GLU A 51 9.20 8.71 -14.42
C GLU A 51 7.71 8.32 -14.37
N CYS A 52 7.43 7.02 -14.44
CA CYS A 52 6.10 6.41 -14.38
C CYS A 52 6.17 5.09 -13.60
N GLY A 53 5.06 4.64 -13.02
CA GLY A 53 5.01 3.35 -12.32
C GLY A 53 4.06 3.34 -11.13
N ILE A 54 4.18 2.27 -10.33
CA ILE A 54 3.44 2.08 -9.08
C ILE A 54 4.33 2.55 -7.93
N TYR A 55 3.76 3.26 -6.96
CA TYR A 55 4.44 3.66 -5.74
C TYR A 55 3.66 3.22 -4.49
N ILE A 56 4.42 2.86 -3.46
CA ILE A 56 3.91 2.39 -2.18
C ILE A 56 4.38 3.35 -1.10
N VAL A 57 3.46 3.86 -0.27
CA VAL A 57 3.77 4.74 0.86
C VAL A 57 3.53 3.98 2.15
N PHE A 58 4.50 4.08 3.06
CA PHE A 58 4.44 3.55 4.41
C PHE A 58 4.30 4.70 5.40
N GLU A 59 3.52 4.50 6.46
CA GLU A 59 3.46 5.43 7.59
C GLU A 59 4.48 5.04 8.65
N LYS A 60 5.18 6.03 9.20
CA LYS A 60 6.23 5.73 10.19
C LYS A 60 5.58 5.23 11.48
N ARG A 61 6.14 4.14 12.01
CA ARG A 61 5.74 3.51 13.29
C ARG A 61 4.37 2.84 13.27
N GLU A 62 3.74 2.72 12.10
CA GLU A 62 2.54 1.91 11.95
C GLU A 62 2.91 0.57 11.33
N THR A 63 2.37 -0.51 11.89
CA THR A 63 2.68 -1.88 11.47
C THR A 63 1.44 -2.68 11.12
N TYR A 64 1.56 -3.57 10.14
CA TYR A 64 0.59 -4.62 9.82
C TYR A 64 1.31 -5.97 9.77
N SER A 65 0.84 -6.94 10.56
CA SER A 65 1.46 -8.28 10.67
C SER A 65 2.97 -8.23 10.96
N GLY A 66 3.42 -7.26 11.78
CA GLY A 66 4.84 -7.07 12.13
C GLY A 66 5.71 -6.41 11.06
N LEU A 67 5.12 -5.98 9.94
CA LEU A 67 5.78 -5.27 8.85
C LEU A 67 5.33 -3.81 8.82
N ASP A 68 6.07 -2.91 8.19
CA ASP A 68 5.62 -1.52 8.06
C ASP A 68 4.32 -1.46 7.24
N ARG A 69 3.33 -0.71 7.74
CA ARG A 69 1.99 -0.65 7.18
C ARG A 69 1.99 0.16 5.89
N ILE A 70 1.46 -0.43 4.83
CA ILE A 70 1.16 0.29 3.59
C ILE A 70 -0.06 1.16 3.82
N VAL A 71 0.09 2.47 3.64
CA VAL A 71 -1.01 3.44 3.80
C VAL A 71 -1.52 3.98 2.48
N ARG A 72 -0.74 3.80 1.41
CA ARG A 72 -1.13 4.19 0.05
C ARG A 72 -0.46 3.31 -0.98
N VAL A 73 -1.25 2.92 -1.97
CA VAL A 73 -0.79 2.38 -3.24
C VAL A 73 -1.26 3.35 -4.32
N GLY A 74 -0.33 3.91 -5.09
CA GLY A 74 -0.65 4.82 -6.18
C GLY A 74 0.01 4.39 -7.47
N THR A 75 -0.51 4.89 -8.59
CA THR A 75 0.04 4.66 -9.91
C THR A 75 0.19 5.98 -10.64
N HIS A 76 1.19 6.06 -11.51
CA HIS A 76 1.38 7.16 -12.43
C HIS A 76 1.68 6.62 -13.83
N ASN A 77 0.75 6.85 -14.76
CA ASN A 77 0.80 6.38 -16.14
C ASN A 77 0.86 7.51 -17.18
N SER A 78 0.66 8.77 -16.77
CA SER A 78 0.84 9.94 -17.62
C SER A 78 2.32 10.35 -17.64
N GLN A 79 2.78 10.93 -18.75
CA GLN A 79 4.21 11.17 -18.96
C GLN A 79 4.81 12.09 -17.87
N GLY A 80 5.82 11.59 -17.16
CA GLY A 80 6.87 12.44 -16.58
C GLY A 80 6.59 13.10 -15.23
N ARG A 81 5.50 12.76 -14.51
CA ARG A 81 5.13 13.47 -13.27
C ARG A 81 5.09 12.60 -12.02
N LEU A 82 5.66 11.39 -12.04
CA LEU A 82 5.71 10.54 -10.84
C LEU A 82 6.43 11.24 -9.69
N LYS A 83 7.61 11.81 -9.92
CA LYS A 83 8.40 12.49 -8.89
C LYS A 83 7.66 13.67 -8.26
N ASN A 84 7.01 14.49 -9.10
CA ASN A 84 6.18 15.60 -8.63
C ASN A 84 5.01 15.08 -7.78
N ARG A 85 4.34 14.01 -8.23
CA ARG A 85 3.24 13.39 -7.49
C ARG A 85 3.69 12.83 -6.13
N LEU A 86 4.90 12.27 -6.06
CA LEU A 86 5.47 11.79 -4.80
C LEU A 86 5.81 12.95 -3.85
N LYS A 87 6.19 14.12 -4.38
CA LYS A 87 6.47 15.33 -3.58
C LYS A 87 5.21 16.05 -3.10
N ASP A 88 4.09 15.89 -3.82
CA ASP A 88 2.78 16.43 -3.41
C ASP A 88 2.15 15.65 -2.24
N HIS A 89 2.71 14.49 -1.88
CA HIS A 89 2.26 13.64 -0.78
C HIS A 89 3.14 13.83 0.46
#